data_AF-L1JTF7-F1
#
_entry.id   AF-L1JTF7-F1
#
_cell.length_a   1.000
_cell.length_b   1.000
_cell.length_c   1.000
_cell.angle_alpha   90.00
_cell.angle_beta   90.00
_cell.angle_gamma   90.00
#
_symmetry.space_group_name_H-M   'P 1'
#
loop_
_entity.id
_entity.type
_entity.pdbx_description
1 polymer ?
#
loop_
_entity_poly.entity_id
_entity_poly.type
_entity_poly.pdbx_seq_one_letter_code
_entity_poly.pdbx_strand_id
1 'polypeptide(L)'
;MERHLDDMKKGIEDLKTEMLKDLRTHMDTLIADKDARLKDLRTDMDTLIADKDAHKDTLIAYKDARLKDLRTHMDTLIADKDAHKDTLIAYKDARLKDLRTHMDTLIADKDAHKDTLIAYKDARLKDLRTHMDTLIADKDAHKDTLIAYKDARLQDLRTHMDTLIAYKDARLQDLRTDKERLHDQLQQQKIETLRELSRFKVIPNNRALIEMAIERYSRGCMSLTKSVKMFVDEHLLTADTKTLSEYGRKVCKKLRDVGFAGKEELVGKELENLMHEISKPLPRPPISGIYRGYVVGGDSPLAEALAIVISRLQECNLVENLDVLLVDGEGKCKCMLTDGEIIKYSEE
;
A
#
# COMPACT_ATOMS: atom_id res chain seq x y z
N MET A 1 73.81 151.20 -137.47
CA MET A 1 74.12 150.85 -136.07
C MET A 1 72.84 150.53 -135.27
N GLU A 2 71.75 151.27 -135.46
CA GLU A 2 70.44 151.05 -134.80
C GLU A 2 69.77 149.68 -135.05
N ARG A 3 69.68 149.21 -136.30
CA ARG A 3 69.10 147.88 -136.63
C ARG A 3 69.78 146.71 -135.90
N HIS A 4 71.09 146.79 -135.70
CA HIS A 4 71.86 145.69 -135.11
C HIS A 4 71.64 145.56 -133.59
N LEU A 5 71.26 146.66 -132.94
CA LEU A 5 70.89 146.72 -131.53
C LEU A 5 69.46 146.21 -131.29
N ASP A 6 68.54 146.48 -132.22
CA ASP A 6 67.16 145.96 -132.17
C ASP A 6 67.10 144.45 -132.44
N ASP A 7 67.88 143.93 -133.39
CA ASP A 7 67.95 142.47 -133.63
C ASP A 7 68.57 141.72 -132.44
N MET A 8 69.55 142.32 -131.75
CA MET A 8 70.12 141.75 -130.52
C MET A 8 69.12 141.79 -129.36
N LYS A 9 68.38 142.88 -129.18
CA LYS A 9 67.32 142.98 -128.16
C LYS A 9 66.22 141.96 -128.42
N LYS A 10 65.83 141.79 -129.67
CA LYS A 10 64.85 140.78 -130.08
C LYS A 10 65.38 139.37 -129.84
N GLY A 11 66.63 139.09 -130.20
CA GLY A 11 67.27 137.81 -129.92
C GLY A 11 67.35 137.49 -128.42
N ILE A 12 67.67 138.47 -127.57
CA ILE A 12 67.68 138.31 -126.10
C ILE A 12 66.26 138.07 -125.56
N GLU A 13 65.26 138.78 -126.05
CA GLU A 13 63.88 138.63 -125.57
C GLU A 13 63.23 137.33 -126.06
N ASP A 14 63.57 136.87 -127.27
CA ASP A 14 63.19 135.54 -127.77
C ASP A 14 63.87 134.44 -126.95
N LEU A 15 65.16 134.58 -126.61
CA LEU A 15 65.89 133.64 -125.75
C LEU A 15 65.30 133.58 -124.34
N LYS A 16 64.96 134.74 -123.76
CA LYS A 16 64.32 134.85 -122.46
C LYS A 16 62.92 134.25 -122.48
N THR A 17 62.17 134.43 -123.58
CA THR A 17 60.85 133.84 -123.75
C THR A 17 60.93 132.31 -123.85
N GLU A 18 61.90 131.78 -124.59
CA GLU A 18 62.10 130.32 -124.70
C GLU A 18 62.62 129.74 -123.38
N MET A 19 63.55 130.40 -122.70
CA MET A 19 63.99 130.00 -121.35
C MET A 19 62.86 130.02 -120.33
N LEU A 20 61.98 131.02 -120.36
CA LEU A 20 60.80 131.09 -119.49
C LEU A 20 59.79 129.99 -119.81
N LYS A 21 59.63 129.65 -121.09
CA LYS A 21 58.76 128.57 -121.56
C LYS A 21 59.32 127.20 -121.17
N ASP A 22 60.63 126.97 -121.32
CA ASP A 22 61.30 125.76 -120.86
C ASP A 22 61.23 125.62 -119.35
N LEU A 23 61.45 126.71 -118.61
CA LEU A 23 61.32 126.73 -117.15
C LEU A 23 59.88 126.42 -116.71
N ARG A 24 58.89 126.97 -117.41
CA ARG A 24 57.48 126.67 -117.17
C ARG A 24 57.15 125.21 -117.47
N THR A 25 57.61 124.70 -118.61
CA THR A 25 57.41 123.29 -119.01
C THR A 25 58.06 122.34 -118.01
N HIS A 26 59.26 122.67 -117.51
CA HIS A 26 59.94 121.91 -116.48
C HIS A 26 59.18 121.96 -115.14
N MET A 27 58.67 123.12 -114.72
CA MET A 27 57.84 123.24 -113.52
C MET A 27 56.53 122.46 -113.64
N ASP A 28 55.83 122.54 -114.78
CA ASP A 28 54.60 121.80 -115.02
C ASP A 28 54.84 120.29 -115.01
N THR A 29 55.98 119.84 -115.58
CA THR A 29 56.40 118.42 -115.53
C THR A 29 56.73 118.00 -114.09
N LEU A 30 57.41 118.84 -113.32
CA LEU A 30 57.75 118.56 -111.92
C LEU A 30 56.50 118.52 -111.02
N ILE A 31 55.53 119.40 -111.27
CA ILE A 31 54.22 119.39 -110.59
C ILE A 31 53.48 118.10 -110.94
N ALA A 32 53.39 117.74 -112.23
CA ALA A 32 52.75 116.50 -112.66
C ALA A 32 53.40 115.25 -112.06
N ASP A 33 54.74 115.19 -112.00
CA ASP A 33 55.47 114.09 -111.35
C ASP A 33 55.18 114.02 -109.84
N LYS A 34 55.19 115.17 -109.14
CA LYS A 34 54.83 115.22 -107.72
C LYS A 34 53.39 114.80 -107.48
N ASP A 35 52.45 115.24 -108.30
CA ASP A 35 51.03 114.89 -108.20
C ASP A 35 50.83 113.39 -108.48
N ALA A 36 51.53 112.82 -109.46
CA ALA A 36 51.55 111.38 -109.72
C ALA A 36 52.09 110.61 -108.51
N ARG A 37 53.24 111.01 -107.96
CA ARG A 37 53.83 110.37 -106.77
C ARG A 37 52.96 110.49 -105.52
N LEU A 38 52.28 111.62 -105.32
CA LEU A 38 51.32 111.79 -104.22
C LEU A 38 50.09 110.89 -104.39
N LYS A 39 49.62 110.72 -105.63
CA LYS A 39 48.51 109.81 -105.96
C LYS A 39 48.91 108.36 -105.73
N ASP A 40 50.11 107.95 -106.14
CA ASP A 40 50.65 106.61 -105.90
C ASP A 40 50.80 106.36 -104.40
N LEU A 41 51.40 107.29 -103.66
CA LEU A 41 51.54 107.19 -102.20
C LEU A 41 50.19 107.08 -101.47
N ARG A 42 49.17 107.81 -101.95
CA ARG A 42 47.80 107.69 -101.41
C ARG A 42 47.20 106.33 -101.69
N THR A 43 47.40 105.80 -102.89
CA THR A 43 46.93 104.47 -103.30
C THR A 43 47.62 103.37 -102.47
N ASP A 44 48.93 103.48 -102.24
CA ASP A 44 49.69 102.56 -101.38
C ASP A 44 49.21 102.63 -99.93
N MET A 45 48.93 103.84 -99.41
CA MET A 45 48.39 104.02 -98.05
C MET A 45 46.99 103.42 -97.91
N ASP A 46 46.10 103.65 -98.88
CA ASP A 46 44.75 103.08 -98.91
C ASP A 46 44.81 101.55 -98.99
N THR A 47 45.74 100.98 -99.77
CA THR A 47 45.99 99.54 -99.86
C THR A 47 46.49 98.97 -98.53
N LEU A 48 47.44 99.63 -97.88
CA LEU A 48 47.99 99.19 -96.59
C LEU A 48 46.94 99.27 -95.46
N ILE A 49 46.04 100.26 -95.50
CA ILE A 49 44.89 100.35 -94.59
C ILE A 49 43.93 99.17 -94.85
N ALA A 50 43.59 98.91 -96.10
CA ALA A 50 42.72 97.79 -96.46
C ALA A 50 43.29 96.43 -96.04
N ASP A 51 44.59 96.19 -96.27
CA ASP A 51 45.27 94.96 -95.85
C ASP A 51 45.29 94.81 -94.32
N LYS A 52 45.54 95.91 -93.59
CA LYS A 52 45.52 95.92 -92.13
C LYS A 52 44.13 95.60 -91.58
N ASP A 53 43.09 96.17 -92.17
CA ASP A 53 41.70 95.92 -91.77
C ASP A 53 41.29 94.48 -92.12
N ALA A 54 41.64 93.97 -93.30
CA ALA A 54 41.41 92.57 -93.67
C ALA A 54 42.12 91.57 -92.74
N HIS A 55 43.37 91.84 -92.35
CA HIS A 55 44.09 91.04 -91.37
C HIS A 55 43.42 91.10 -89.99
N LYS A 56 42.97 92.28 -89.56
CA LYS A 56 42.25 92.46 -88.29
C LYS A 56 40.95 91.65 -88.28
N ASP A 57 40.16 91.70 -89.35
CA ASP A 57 38.92 90.95 -89.48
C ASP A 57 39.18 89.44 -89.48
N THR A 58 40.22 88.98 -90.18
CA THR A 58 40.66 87.58 -90.16
C THR A 58 41.05 87.14 -88.74
N LEU A 59 41.77 87.98 -88.00
CA LEU A 59 42.17 87.70 -86.62
C LEU A 59 40.96 87.65 -85.66
N ILE A 60 39.97 88.53 -85.85
CA ILE A 60 38.72 88.51 -85.09
C ILE A 60 37.95 87.22 -85.39
N ALA A 61 37.74 86.90 -86.66
CA ALA A 61 37.04 85.68 -87.07
C ALA A 61 37.71 84.41 -86.53
N TYR A 62 39.06 84.34 -86.55
CA TYR A 62 39.81 83.25 -85.95
C TYR A 62 39.61 83.14 -84.44
N LYS A 63 39.65 84.27 -83.72
CA LYS A 63 39.40 84.30 -82.26
C LYS A 63 37.98 83.87 -81.93
N ASP A 64 36.99 84.34 -82.69
CA ASP A 64 35.59 83.99 -82.50
C ASP A 64 35.34 82.50 -82.77
N ALA A 65 35.93 81.93 -83.84
CA ALA A 65 35.89 80.50 -84.11
C ALA A 65 36.50 79.70 -82.95
N ARG A 66 37.69 80.09 -82.47
CA ARG A 66 38.36 79.41 -81.36
C ARG A 66 37.58 79.53 -80.04
N LEU A 67 36.93 80.67 -79.77
CA LEU A 67 36.06 80.83 -78.60
C LEU A 67 34.81 79.96 -78.71
N LYS A 68 34.23 79.83 -79.90
CA LYS A 68 33.09 78.92 -80.16
C LYS A 68 33.48 77.46 -79.95
N ASP A 69 34.63 77.04 -80.44
CA ASP A 69 35.14 75.67 -80.25
C ASP A 69 35.40 75.39 -78.77
N LEU A 70 35.99 76.35 -78.05
CA LEU A 70 36.23 76.21 -76.60
C LEU A 70 34.92 76.10 -75.80
N ARG A 71 33.90 76.91 -76.14
CA ARG A 71 32.57 76.79 -75.53
C ARG A 71 31.96 75.43 -75.77
N THR A 72 31.98 74.97 -77.04
CA THR A 72 31.46 73.65 -77.42
C THR A 72 32.17 72.51 -76.67
N HIS A 73 33.50 72.61 -76.52
CA HIS A 73 34.28 71.65 -75.75
C HIS A 73 33.94 71.66 -74.25
N MET A 74 33.76 72.85 -73.65
CA MET A 74 33.32 72.96 -72.25
C MET A 74 31.92 72.39 -72.05
N ASP A 75 30.98 72.68 -72.95
CA ASP A 75 29.62 72.15 -72.89
C ASP A 75 29.62 70.61 -72.97
N THR A 76 30.48 70.05 -73.84
CA THR A 76 30.67 68.59 -73.94
C THR A 76 31.22 68.00 -72.64
N LEU A 77 32.26 68.61 -72.06
CA LEU A 77 32.84 68.15 -70.78
C LEU A 77 31.85 68.22 -69.62
N ILE A 78 30.99 69.26 -69.60
CA ILE A 78 29.93 69.39 -68.59
C ILE A 78 28.91 68.27 -68.78
N ALA A 79 28.44 68.04 -70.01
CA ALA A 79 27.49 66.98 -70.31
C ALA A 79 28.04 65.58 -69.94
N ASP A 80 29.29 65.30 -70.27
CA ASP A 80 29.95 64.03 -69.93
C ASP A 80 30.08 63.83 -68.41
N LYS A 81 30.41 64.91 -67.68
CA LYS A 81 30.50 64.89 -66.21
C LYS A 81 29.14 64.62 -65.56
N ASP A 82 28.09 65.26 -66.05
CA ASP A 82 26.73 65.08 -65.55
C ASP A 82 26.22 63.66 -65.86
N ALA A 83 26.45 63.16 -67.08
CA ALA A 83 26.13 61.78 -67.45
C ALA A 83 26.84 60.74 -66.57
N HIS A 84 28.13 60.95 -66.26
CA HIS A 84 28.88 60.08 -65.35
C HIS A 84 28.31 60.16 -63.91
N LYS A 85 27.94 61.35 -63.44
CA LYS A 85 27.34 61.54 -62.12
C LYS A 85 25.99 60.80 -62.02
N ASP A 86 25.14 60.91 -63.03
CA ASP A 86 23.84 60.22 -63.07
C ASP A 86 24.02 58.70 -63.10
N THR A 87 24.98 58.20 -63.88
CA THR A 87 25.34 56.78 -63.90
C THR A 87 25.81 56.29 -62.53
N LEU A 88 26.63 57.09 -61.83
CA LEU A 88 27.11 56.74 -60.48
C LEU A 88 25.99 56.74 -59.45
N ILE A 89 25.04 57.67 -59.53
CA ILE A 89 23.85 57.70 -58.67
C ILE A 89 22.99 56.46 -58.93
N ALA A 90 22.65 56.18 -60.20
CA ALA A 90 21.86 55.01 -60.57
C ALA A 90 22.49 53.69 -60.10
N TYR A 91 23.82 53.55 -60.24
CA TYR A 91 24.55 52.39 -59.75
C TYR A 91 24.47 52.26 -58.22
N LYS A 92 24.63 53.37 -57.48
CA LYS A 92 24.51 53.37 -56.01
C LYS A 92 23.09 53.02 -55.57
N ASP A 93 22.08 53.57 -56.22
CA ASP A 93 20.67 53.29 -55.90
C ASP A 93 20.31 51.83 -56.17
N ALA A 94 20.76 51.26 -57.30
CA ALA A 94 20.62 49.85 -57.59
C ALA A 94 21.27 48.98 -56.50
N ARG A 95 22.53 49.28 -56.14
CA ARG A 95 23.25 48.54 -55.10
C ARG A 95 22.61 48.66 -53.72
N LEU A 96 22.06 49.83 -53.36
CA LEU A 96 21.32 50.04 -52.12
C LEU A 96 20.00 49.25 -52.10
N LYS A 97 19.31 49.19 -53.25
CA LYS A 97 18.10 48.37 -53.40
C LYS A 97 18.41 46.89 -53.21
N ASP A 98 19.46 46.38 -53.87
CA ASP A 98 19.88 44.99 -53.73
C ASP A 98 20.28 44.65 -52.29
N LEU A 99 20.99 45.57 -51.61
CA LEU A 99 21.36 45.38 -50.21
C LEU A 99 20.14 45.33 -49.29
N ARG A 100 19.13 46.18 -49.51
CA ARG A 100 17.87 46.15 -48.77
C ARG A 100 17.15 44.82 -48.98
N THR A 101 16.98 44.38 -50.23
CA THR A 101 16.35 43.10 -50.53
C THR A 101 17.10 41.93 -49.90
N HIS A 102 18.43 41.95 -49.90
CA HIS A 102 19.24 40.93 -49.23
C HIS A 102 19.03 40.92 -47.70
N MET A 103 19.00 42.10 -47.07
CA MET A 103 18.71 42.21 -45.63
C MET A 103 17.30 41.72 -45.29
N ASP A 104 16.29 42.10 -46.07
CA ASP A 104 14.91 41.67 -45.87
C ASP A 104 14.79 40.14 -45.97
N THR A 105 15.51 39.52 -46.92
CA THR A 105 15.58 38.06 -47.07
C THR A 105 16.22 37.41 -45.84
N LEU A 106 17.36 37.93 -45.36
CA LEU A 106 18.02 37.40 -44.16
C LEU A 106 17.15 37.53 -42.90
N ILE A 107 16.39 38.61 -42.78
CA ILE A 107 15.44 38.79 -41.67
C ILE A 107 14.33 37.74 -41.76
N ALA A 108 13.73 37.56 -42.94
CA ALA A 108 12.68 36.57 -43.15
C ALA A 108 13.18 35.14 -42.87
N ASP A 109 14.38 34.78 -43.33
CA ASP A 109 14.98 33.47 -43.08
C ASP A 109 15.23 33.23 -41.57
N LYS A 110 15.71 34.26 -40.87
CA LYS A 110 15.93 34.22 -39.42
C LYS A 110 14.62 34.01 -38.66
N ASP A 111 13.57 34.73 -39.02
CA ASP A 111 12.26 34.61 -38.38
C ASP A 111 11.64 33.24 -38.66
N ALA A 112 11.72 32.75 -39.90
CA ALA A 112 11.27 31.40 -40.25
C ALA A 112 12.00 30.30 -39.46
N HIS A 113 13.32 30.42 -39.29
CA HIS A 113 14.09 29.49 -38.46
C HIS A 113 13.68 29.58 -36.98
N LYS A 114 13.44 30.79 -36.46
CA LYS A 114 12.98 30.98 -35.08
C LYS A 114 11.63 30.31 -34.86
N ASP A 115 10.68 30.49 -35.76
CA ASP A 115 9.35 29.89 -35.67
C ASP A 115 9.42 28.36 -35.74
N THR A 116 10.26 27.83 -36.63
CA THR A 116 10.52 26.38 -36.73
C THR A 116 11.09 25.84 -35.41
N LEU A 117 12.04 26.55 -34.79
CA LEU A 117 12.63 26.14 -33.51
C LEU A 117 11.62 26.17 -32.37
N ILE A 118 10.72 27.17 -32.33
CA ILE A 118 9.65 27.26 -31.34
C ILE A 118 8.69 26.08 -31.53
N ALA A 119 8.20 25.84 -32.75
CA ALA A 119 7.30 24.73 -33.06
C ALA A 119 7.90 23.37 -32.68
N TYR A 120 9.20 23.16 -32.96
CA TYR A 120 9.90 21.94 -32.56
C TYR A 120 9.97 21.78 -31.03
N LYS A 121 10.27 22.86 -30.30
CA LYS A 121 10.30 22.82 -28.82
C LYS A 121 8.92 22.55 -28.23
N ASP A 122 7.88 23.15 -28.77
CA ASP A 122 6.51 22.96 -28.32
C ASP A 122 6.03 21.53 -28.56
N ALA A 123 6.32 20.95 -29.73
CA ALA A 123 6.05 19.55 -30.02
C ALA A 123 6.77 18.62 -29.03
N ARG A 124 8.07 18.86 -28.80
CA ARG A 124 8.86 18.07 -27.85
C ARG A 124 8.37 18.19 -26.41
N LEU A 125 7.92 19.37 -25.98
CA LEU A 125 7.33 19.56 -24.65
C LEU A 125 5.99 18.83 -24.53
N LYS A 126 5.17 18.82 -25.58
CA LYS A 126 3.92 18.05 -25.62
C LYS A 126 4.20 16.56 -25.49
N ASP A 127 5.14 16.02 -26.26
CA ASP A 127 5.52 14.62 -26.20
C ASP A 127 6.04 14.23 -24.80
N LEU A 128 6.86 15.09 -24.19
CA LEU A 128 7.37 14.84 -22.84
C LEU A 128 6.26 14.82 -21.79
N ARG A 129 5.27 15.72 -21.90
CA ARG A 129 4.08 15.72 -21.02
C ARG A 129 3.29 14.43 -21.16
N THR A 130 2.97 14.04 -22.40
CA THR A 130 2.25 12.77 -22.66
C THR A 130 3.02 11.56 -22.13
N HIS A 131 4.34 11.54 -22.28
CA HIS A 131 5.18 10.48 -21.73
C HIS A 131 5.14 10.43 -20.19
N MET A 132 5.22 11.59 -19.53
CA MET A 132 5.09 11.68 -18.07
C MET A 132 3.71 11.23 -17.58
N ASP A 133 2.64 11.65 -18.25
CA ASP A 133 1.27 11.26 -17.91
C ASP A 133 1.09 9.74 -18.02
N THR A 134 1.68 9.13 -19.06
CA THR A 134 1.67 7.66 -19.24
C THR A 134 2.42 6.96 -18.11
N LEU A 135 3.62 7.44 -17.76
CA LEU A 135 4.40 6.86 -16.65
C LEU A 135 3.68 6.96 -15.30
N ILE A 136 2.97 8.07 -15.06
CA ILE A 136 2.16 8.25 -13.85
C ILE A 136 1.01 7.24 -13.83
N ALA A 137 0.28 7.11 -14.94
CA ALA A 137 -0.82 6.15 -15.06
C ALA A 137 -0.34 4.70 -14.86
N ASP A 138 0.78 4.31 -15.46
CA ASP A 138 1.38 2.97 -15.31
C ASP A 138 1.79 2.71 -13.86
N LYS A 139 2.40 3.70 -13.19
CA LYS A 139 2.80 3.61 -11.78
C LYS A 139 1.58 3.42 -10.88
N ASP A 140 0.51 4.17 -11.11
CA ASP A 140 -0.72 4.07 -10.32
C ASP A 140 -1.42 2.72 -10.56
N ALA A 141 -1.51 2.26 -11.81
CA ALA A 141 -2.04 0.93 -12.13
C ALA A 141 -1.24 -0.20 -11.45
N HIS A 142 0.09 -0.10 -11.43
CA HIS A 142 0.94 -1.06 -10.72
C HIS A 142 0.70 -1.01 -9.20
N LYS A 143 0.54 0.18 -8.63
CA LYS A 143 0.24 0.36 -7.20
C LYS A 143 -1.09 -0.30 -6.83
N ASP A 144 -2.13 -0.07 -7.63
CA ASP A 144 -3.46 -0.65 -7.41
C ASP A 144 -3.43 -2.18 -7.52
N THR A 145 -2.69 -2.71 -8.49
CA THR A 145 -2.46 -4.16 -8.63
C THR A 145 -1.77 -4.74 -7.38
N LEU A 146 -0.77 -4.05 -6.85
CA LEU A 146 -0.06 -4.49 -5.63
C LEU A 146 -0.96 -4.46 -4.40
N ILE A 147 -1.83 -3.46 -4.27
CA ILE A 147 -2.82 -3.37 -3.19
C ILE A 147 -3.80 -4.55 -3.29
N ALA A 148 -4.40 -4.76 -4.46
CA ALA A 148 -5.33 -5.86 -4.69
C ALA A 148 -4.72 -7.23 -4.38
N TYR A 149 -3.45 -7.46 -4.77
CA TYR A 149 -2.72 -8.67 -4.44
C TYR A 149 -2.52 -8.85 -2.93
N LYS A 150 -2.16 -7.77 -2.21
CA LYS A 150 -1.99 -7.81 -0.75
C LYS A 150 -3.33 -8.10 -0.04
N ASP A 151 -4.40 -7.48 -0.49
CA ASP A 151 -5.73 -7.67 0.09
C ASP A 151 -6.23 -9.11 -0.11
N ALA A 152 -6.07 -9.67 -1.32
CA ALA A 152 -6.37 -11.07 -1.58
C ALA A 152 -5.58 -12.01 -0.66
N ARG A 153 -4.27 -11.78 -0.51
CA ARG A 153 -3.43 -12.58 0.37
C ARG A 153 -3.80 -12.46 1.86
N LEU A 154 -4.24 -11.27 2.30
CA LEU A 154 -4.75 -11.07 3.66
C LEU A 154 -6.09 -11.79 3.87
N GLN A 155 -6.97 -11.78 2.87
CA GLN A 155 -8.24 -12.51 2.91
C GLN A 155 -8.04 -14.03 2.97
N ASP A 156 -7.10 -14.56 2.18
CA ASP A 156 -6.72 -15.97 2.21
C ASP A 156 -6.19 -16.35 3.60
N LEU A 157 -5.31 -15.51 4.17
CA LEU A 157 -4.76 -15.75 5.50
C LEU A 157 -5.82 -15.72 6.60
N ARG A 158 -6.77 -14.78 6.54
CA ARG A 158 -7.91 -14.72 7.46
C ARG A 158 -8.75 -15.99 7.37
N THR A 159 -9.11 -16.40 6.16
CA THR A 159 -9.89 -17.61 5.90
C THR A 159 -9.18 -18.87 6.43
N HIS A 160 -7.86 -18.96 6.22
CA HIS A 160 -7.05 -20.04 6.75
C HIS A 160 -7.03 -20.06 8.28
N MET A 161 -6.88 -18.89 8.92
CA MET A 161 -6.92 -18.77 10.38
C MET A 161 -8.28 -19.15 10.95
N ASP A 162 -9.38 -18.68 10.35
CA ASP A 162 -10.74 -19.00 10.78
C ASP A 162 -10.99 -20.52 10.69
N THR A 163 -10.54 -21.15 9.61
CA THR A 163 -10.61 -22.62 9.45
C THR A 163 -9.80 -23.34 10.53
N LEU A 164 -8.59 -22.87 10.83
CA LEU A 164 -7.73 -23.47 11.85
C LEU A 164 -8.33 -23.32 13.26
N ILE A 165 -8.95 -22.17 13.55
CA ILE A 165 -9.65 -21.92 14.82
C ILE A 165 -10.83 -22.88 14.93
N ALA A 166 -11.69 -22.97 13.92
CA ALA A 166 -12.83 -23.89 13.91
C ALA A 166 -12.40 -25.35 14.12
N TYR A 167 -11.31 -25.78 13.46
CA TYR A 167 -10.74 -27.12 13.66
C TYR A 167 -10.25 -27.34 15.10
N LYS A 168 -9.55 -26.36 15.69
CA LYS A 168 -9.08 -26.45 17.07
C LYS A 168 -10.22 -26.47 18.07
N ASP A 169 -11.27 -25.68 17.84
CA ASP A 169 -12.45 -25.63 18.71
C ASP A 169 -13.22 -26.95 18.67
N ALA A 170 -13.42 -27.53 17.48
CA ALA A 170 -14.00 -28.86 17.32
C ALA A 170 -13.17 -29.91 18.09
N ARG A 171 -11.85 -29.93 17.90
CA ARG A 171 -10.96 -30.86 18.63
C ARG A 171 -10.99 -30.66 20.14
N LEU A 172 -11.11 -29.42 20.62
CA LEU A 172 -11.23 -29.12 22.05
C LEU A 172 -12.57 -29.60 22.62
N GLN A 173 -13.67 -29.51 21.86
CA GLN A 173 -14.95 -30.09 22.26
C GLN A 173 -14.87 -31.61 22.34
N ASP A 174 -14.30 -32.28 21.34
CA ASP A 174 -14.09 -33.73 21.37
C ASP A 174 -13.29 -34.15 22.61
N LEU A 175 -12.17 -33.47 22.88
CA LEU A 175 -11.35 -33.71 24.07
C LEU A 175 -12.10 -33.50 25.39
N ARG A 176 -13.00 -32.51 25.46
CA ARG A 176 -13.85 -32.27 26.65
C ARG A 176 -14.84 -33.41 26.85
N THR A 177 -15.52 -33.83 25.79
CA THR A 177 -16.48 -34.95 25.85
C THR A 177 -15.79 -36.27 26.23
N ASP A 178 -14.60 -36.54 25.69
CA ASP A 178 -13.80 -37.71 26.05
C ASP A 178 -13.36 -37.67 27.52
N LYS A 179 -12.94 -36.50 28.01
CA LYS A 179 -12.56 -36.31 29.42
C LYS A 179 -13.74 -36.59 30.35
N GLU A 180 -14.92 -36.06 30.05
CA GLU A 180 -16.14 -36.30 30.84
C GLU A 180 -16.50 -37.78 30.85
N ARG A 181 -16.52 -38.43 29.68
CA ARG A 181 -16.76 -39.86 29.56
C ARG A 181 -15.78 -40.70 30.39
N LEU A 182 -14.49 -40.39 30.34
CA LEU A 182 -13.47 -41.08 31.13
C LEU A 182 -13.64 -40.86 32.63
N HIS A 183 -14.08 -39.66 33.05
CA HIS A 183 -14.36 -39.36 34.45
C HIS A 183 -15.53 -40.21 34.98
N ASP A 184 -16.61 -40.31 34.22
CA ASP A 184 -17.78 -41.12 34.57
C ASP A 184 -17.41 -42.61 34.65
N GLN A 185 -16.64 -43.11 33.68
CA GLN A 185 -16.11 -44.48 33.69
C GLN A 185 -15.26 -44.75 34.94
N LEU A 186 -14.38 -43.82 35.31
CA LEU A 186 -13.52 -43.96 36.49
C LEU A 186 -14.36 -43.95 37.79
N GLN A 187 -15.36 -43.08 37.90
CA GLN A 187 -16.27 -43.07 39.04
C GLN A 187 -17.02 -44.39 39.15
N GLN A 188 -17.52 -44.91 38.03
CA GLN A 188 -18.24 -46.18 37.99
C GLN A 188 -17.34 -47.35 38.38
N GLN A 189 -16.10 -47.40 37.87
CA GLN A 189 -15.10 -48.40 38.29
C GLN A 189 -14.81 -48.32 39.78
N LYS A 190 -14.61 -47.11 40.33
CA LYS A 190 -14.34 -46.92 41.76
C LYS A 190 -15.51 -47.43 42.62
N ILE A 191 -16.75 -47.14 42.22
CA ILE A 191 -17.95 -47.65 42.90
C ILE A 191 -17.97 -49.19 42.82
N GLU A 192 -17.65 -49.78 41.68
CA GLU A 192 -17.65 -51.24 41.52
C GLU A 192 -16.54 -51.91 42.35
N THR A 193 -15.32 -51.38 42.37
CA THR A 193 -14.25 -51.92 43.21
C THR A 193 -14.58 -51.80 44.71
N LEU A 194 -15.19 -50.69 45.14
CA LEU A 194 -15.66 -50.55 46.51
C LEU A 194 -16.76 -51.57 46.84
N ARG A 195 -17.68 -51.83 45.90
CA ARG A 195 -18.70 -52.89 46.05
C ARG A 195 -18.06 -54.26 46.24
N GLU A 196 -17.06 -54.61 45.41
CA GLU A 196 -16.36 -55.89 45.54
C GLU A 196 -15.64 -56.02 46.87
N LEU A 197 -14.93 -54.98 47.33
CA LEU A 197 -14.23 -54.99 48.63
C LEU A 197 -15.18 -55.18 49.82
N SER A 198 -16.38 -54.57 49.79
CA SER A 198 -17.38 -54.77 50.85
C SER A 198 -17.93 -56.21 50.88
N ARG A 199 -18.07 -56.87 49.72
CA ARG A 199 -18.49 -58.30 49.65
C ARG A 199 -17.53 -59.22 50.41
N PHE A 200 -16.23 -58.95 50.36
CA PHE A 200 -15.23 -59.76 51.04
C PHE A 200 -15.19 -59.60 52.57
N LYS A 201 -15.85 -58.57 53.15
CA LYS A 201 -15.77 -58.28 54.59
C LYS A 201 -17.04 -58.60 55.40
N VAL A 202 -18.24 -58.19 54.97
CA VAL A 202 -19.46 -58.34 55.79
C VAL A 202 -19.98 -59.77 55.80
N ILE A 203 -19.99 -60.44 54.64
CA ILE A 203 -20.59 -61.77 54.49
C ILE A 203 -19.85 -62.81 55.34
N PRO A 204 -18.50 -62.90 55.31
CA PRO A 204 -17.78 -63.81 56.20
C PRO A 204 -17.99 -63.48 57.68
N ASN A 205 -18.11 -62.21 58.04
CA ASN A 205 -18.30 -61.78 59.44
C ASN A 205 -19.67 -62.18 60.00
N ASN A 206 -20.75 -61.97 59.24
CA ASN A 206 -22.11 -62.39 59.63
C ASN A 206 -22.13 -63.88 59.98
N ARG A 207 -21.51 -64.69 59.10
CA ARG A 207 -21.46 -66.13 59.26
C ARG A 207 -20.53 -66.56 60.41
N ALA A 208 -19.30 -66.06 60.44
CA ALA A 208 -18.31 -66.45 61.45
C ALA A 208 -18.78 -66.14 62.88
N LEU A 209 -19.42 -64.98 63.08
CA LEU A 209 -19.91 -64.58 64.40
C LEU A 209 -21.01 -65.52 64.91
N ILE A 210 -21.97 -65.84 64.05
CA ILE A 210 -23.07 -66.75 64.40
C ILE A 210 -22.54 -68.18 64.60
N GLU A 211 -21.64 -68.65 63.74
CA GLU A 211 -21.00 -69.96 63.86
C GLU A 211 -20.27 -70.11 65.21
N MET A 212 -19.41 -69.15 65.55
CA MET A 212 -18.66 -69.15 66.81
C MET A 212 -19.58 -69.17 68.04
N ALA A 213 -20.63 -68.36 68.04
CA ALA A 213 -21.54 -68.25 69.18
C ALA A 213 -22.40 -69.50 69.37
N ILE A 214 -22.87 -70.09 68.27
CA ILE A 214 -23.78 -71.23 68.29
C ILE A 214 -23.04 -72.54 68.59
N GLU A 215 -21.77 -72.63 68.21
CA GLU A 215 -20.89 -73.72 68.62
C GLU A 215 -20.77 -73.79 70.15
N ARG A 216 -20.65 -72.62 70.82
CA ARG A 216 -20.65 -72.53 72.30
C ARG A 216 -22.00 -72.92 72.91
N TYR A 217 -23.11 -72.49 72.30
CA TYR A 217 -24.46 -72.79 72.78
C TYR A 217 -24.76 -74.29 72.73
N SER A 218 -24.46 -74.94 71.61
CA SER A 218 -24.78 -76.37 71.40
C SER A 218 -23.74 -77.35 71.96
N ARG A 219 -22.61 -76.84 72.49
CA ARG A 219 -21.49 -77.63 73.03
C ARG A 219 -21.02 -78.75 72.08
N GLY A 220 -21.17 -78.54 70.77
CA GLY A 220 -20.79 -79.49 69.71
C GLY A 220 -21.67 -80.73 69.57
N CYS A 221 -22.82 -80.85 70.24
CA CYS A 221 -23.61 -82.09 70.20
C CYS A 221 -24.58 -82.20 68.99
N MET A 222 -24.67 -81.15 68.15
CA MET A 222 -25.60 -81.07 67.02
C MET A 222 -24.98 -80.32 65.83
N SER A 223 -25.49 -80.56 64.62
CA SER A 223 -25.10 -79.78 63.43
C SER A 223 -25.45 -78.30 63.60
N LEU A 224 -24.60 -77.39 63.14
CA LEU A 224 -24.80 -75.93 63.18
C LEU A 224 -26.22 -75.50 62.80
N THR A 225 -26.76 -75.99 61.67
CA THR A 225 -28.12 -75.63 61.22
C THR A 225 -29.21 -75.98 62.24
N LYS A 226 -29.05 -77.13 62.91
CA LYS A 226 -29.98 -77.59 63.94
C LYS A 226 -29.82 -76.79 65.23
N SER A 227 -28.59 -76.45 65.60
CA SER A 227 -28.28 -75.60 66.74
C SER A 227 -28.82 -74.17 66.58
N VAL A 228 -28.66 -73.56 65.41
CA VAL A 228 -29.24 -72.25 65.10
C VAL A 228 -30.75 -72.29 65.16
N LYS A 229 -31.36 -73.30 64.55
CA LYS A 229 -32.81 -73.44 64.57
C LYS A 229 -33.36 -73.56 65.99
N MET A 230 -32.74 -74.39 66.82
CA MET A 230 -33.11 -74.52 68.23
C MET A 230 -32.97 -73.20 68.98
N PHE A 231 -31.85 -72.49 68.80
CA PHE A 231 -31.65 -71.20 69.44
C PHE A 231 -32.71 -70.17 69.04
N VAL A 232 -33.04 -70.09 67.75
CA VAL A 232 -34.08 -69.21 67.23
C VAL A 232 -35.46 -69.58 67.81
N ASP A 233 -35.82 -70.86 67.78
CA ASP A 233 -37.12 -71.34 68.25
C ASP A 233 -37.28 -71.20 69.78
N GLU A 234 -36.20 -71.34 70.56
CA GLU A 234 -36.23 -71.22 72.02
C GLU A 234 -36.21 -69.77 72.53
N HIS A 235 -35.45 -68.88 71.86
CA HIS A 235 -35.16 -67.55 72.41
C HIS A 235 -35.79 -66.40 71.61
N LEU A 236 -36.00 -66.58 70.31
CA LEU A 236 -36.26 -65.47 69.40
C LEU A 236 -37.66 -65.50 68.78
N LEU A 237 -38.27 -66.69 68.68
CA LEU A 237 -39.62 -66.88 68.17
C LEU A 237 -40.56 -67.46 69.24
N THR A 238 -41.86 -67.26 69.06
CA THR A 238 -42.91 -67.90 69.86
C THR A 238 -43.22 -69.31 69.34
N ALA A 239 -43.28 -70.30 70.24
CA ALA A 239 -43.40 -71.71 69.89
C ALA A 239 -44.69 -72.08 69.11
N ASP A 240 -45.74 -71.28 69.25
CA ASP A 240 -47.08 -71.54 68.70
C ASP A 240 -47.34 -70.88 67.34
N THR A 241 -46.75 -69.71 67.11
CA THR A 241 -47.11 -68.81 66.01
C THR A 241 -45.92 -68.44 65.13
N LYS A 242 -44.69 -68.83 65.51
CA LYS A 242 -43.44 -68.44 64.83
C LYS A 242 -43.33 -66.93 64.61
N THR A 243 -43.95 -66.15 65.50
CA THR A 243 -43.83 -64.70 65.52
C THR A 243 -42.68 -64.30 66.44
N LEU A 244 -42.21 -63.06 66.36
CA LEU A 244 -41.15 -62.58 67.22
C LEU A 244 -41.53 -62.72 68.71
N SER A 245 -40.60 -63.27 69.49
CA SER A 245 -40.70 -63.31 70.94
C SER A 245 -40.83 -61.89 71.51
N GLU A 246 -41.26 -61.76 72.77
CA GLU A 246 -41.28 -60.46 73.45
C GLU A 246 -39.91 -59.77 73.39
N TYR A 247 -38.84 -60.56 73.48
CA TYR A 247 -37.48 -60.10 73.28
C TYR A 247 -37.25 -59.52 71.88
N GLY A 248 -37.53 -60.29 70.82
CA GLY A 248 -37.35 -59.85 69.44
C GLY A 248 -38.15 -58.58 69.13
N ARG A 249 -39.39 -58.46 69.64
CA ARG A 249 -40.21 -57.25 69.49
C ARG A 249 -39.61 -56.03 70.19
N LYS A 250 -39.07 -56.21 71.40
CA LYS A 250 -38.38 -55.14 72.13
C LYS A 250 -37.15 -54.65 71.37
N VAL A 251 -36.34 -55.56 70.84
CA VAL A 251 -35.15 -55.23 70.04
C VAL A 251 -35.54 -54.53 68.73
N CYS A 252 -36.52 -55.05 67.98
CA CYS A 252 -37.06 -54.37 66.79
C CYS A 252 -37.52 -52.93 67.08
N LYS A 253 -38.16 -52.71 68.23
CA LYS A 253 -38.59 -51.36 68.64
C LYS A 253 -37.39 -50.43 68.85
N LYS A 254 -36.34 -50.88 69.53
CA LYS A 254 -35.08 -50.12 69.67
C LYS A 254 -34.39 -49.87 68.32
N LEU A 255 -34.41 -50.85 67.42
CA LEU A 255 -33.80 -50.73 66.09
C LEU A 255 -34.53 -49.71 65.20
N ARG A 256 -35.86 -49.57 65.35
CA ARG A 256 -36.65 -48.51 64.69
C ARG A 256 -36.16 -47.11 65.05
N ASP A 257 -35.77 -46.89 66.30
CA ASP A 257 -35.27 -45.59 66.77
C ASP A 257 -33.90 -45.21 66.16
N VAL A 258 -33.15 -46.20 65.64
CA VAL A 258 -31.87 -46.00 64.95
C VAL A 258 -31.96 -46.16 63.42
N GLY A 259 -33.18 -46.25 62.87
CA GLY A 259 -33.44 -46.16 61.43
C GLY A 259 -33.71 -47.47 60.70
N PHE A 260 -33.86 -48.59 61.42
CA PHE A 260 -34.28 -49.87 60.82
C PHE A 260 -35.80 -50.01 60.86
N ALA A 261 -36.45 -50.00 59.70
CA ALA A 261 -37.91 -49.97 59.58
C ALA A 261 -38.54 -51.31 59.16
N GLY A 262 -37.84 -52.43 59.36
CA GLY A 262 -38.33 -53.77 59.00
C GLY A 262 -39.66 -54.10 59.69
N LYS A 263 -40.58 -54.69 58.91
CA LYS A 263 -41.83 -55.23 59.46
C LYS A 263 -41.50 -56.46 60.30
N GLU A 264 -42.08 -56.55 61.50
CA GLU A 264 -41.81 -57.65 62.46
C GLU A 264 -42.08 -59.03 61.85
N GLU A 265 -43.09 -59.16 60.99
CA GLU A 265 -43.39 -60.43 60.30
C GLU A 265 -42.25 -60.85 59.35
N LEU A 266 -41.64 -59.88 58.67
CA LEU A 266 -40.54 -60.13 57.73
C LEU A 266 -39.25 -60.46 58.49
N VAL A 267 -38.99 -59.78 59.61
CA VAL A 267 -37.85 -60.09 60.49
C VAL A 267 -37.97 -61.50 61.07
N GLY A 268 -39.17 -61.90 61.51
CA GLY A 268 -39.44 -63.27 61.95
C GLY A 268 -39.17 -64.31 60.85
N LYS A 269 -39.51 -63.99 59.60
CA LYS A 269 -39.23 -64.85 58.44
C LYS A 269 -37.74 -65.00 58.12
N GLU A 270 -36.96 -63.92 58.26
CA GLU A 270 -35.50 -63.98 58.14
C GLU A 270 -34.88 -64.81 59.26
N LEU A 271 -35.38 -64.70 60.49
CA LEU A 271 -34.91 -65.51 61.63
C LEU A 271 -35.20 -67.00 61.42
N GLU A 272 -36.40 -67.35 60.93
CA GLU A 272 -36.74 -68.75 60.62
C GLU A 272 -35.81 -69.34 59.55
N ASN A 273 -35.36 -68.51 58.60
CA ASN A 273 -34.46 -68.91 57.51
C ASN A 273 -33.01 -68.51 57.75
N LEU A 274 -32.62 -68.11 58.97
CA LEU A 274 -31.38 -67.39 59.24
C LEU A 274 -30.16 -68.08 58.64
N MET A 275 -30.04 -69.41 58.76
CA MET A 275 -28.93 -70.17 58.17
C MET A 275 -28.81 -70.04 56.66
N HIS A 276 -29.94 -69.98 55.96
CA HIS A 276 -29.97 -69.74 54.53
C HIS A 276 -29.59 -68.29 54.25
N GLU A 277 -30.14 -67.34 55.01
CA GLU A 277 -29.96 -65.90 54.80
C GLU A 277 -28.53 -65.40 55.10
N ILE A 278 -27.89 -65.90 56.17
CA ILE A 278 -26.49 -65.58 56.49
C ILE A 278 -25.50 -66.28 55.55
N SER A 279 -25.96 -67.30 54.82
CA SER A 279 -25.21 -67.98 53.76
C SER A 279 -25.51 -67.42 52.36
N LYS A 280 -26.54 -66.57 52.22
CA LYS A 280 -26.84 -65.91 50.95
C LYS A 280 -25.87 -64.75 50.73
N PRO A 281 -25.49 -64.49 49.47
CA PRO A 281 -24.90 -63.21 49.14
C PRO A 281 -25.93 -62.11 49.41
N LEU A 282 -25.68 -61.31 50.44
CA LEU A 282 -26.51 -60.15 50.76
C LEU A 282 -26.59 -59.20 49.57
N PRO A 283 -27.77 -58.69 49.21
CA PRO A 283 -27.84 -57.44 48.50
C PRO A 283 -27.30 -56.35 49.43
N ARG A 284 -26.16 -55.80 48.99
CA ARG A 284 -25.58 -54.47 49.24
C ARG A 284 -25.56 -53.99 50.69
N PRO A 285 -24.36 -53.74 51.19
CA PRO A 285 -24.07 -52.34 51.54
C PRO A 285 -22.63 -51.86 51.21
N PRO A 286 -22.42 -50.60 50.76
CA PRO A 286 -21.10 -49.98 50.77
C PRO A 286 -20.69 -49.62 52.20
N ILE A 287 -19.79 -50.37 52.83
CA ILE A 287 -19.27 -49.99 54.16
C ILE A 287 -18.51 -48.66 54.02
N SER A 288 -19.10 -47.55 54.43
CA SER A 288 -18.44 -46.24 54.44
C SER A 288 -17.77 -45.99 55.79
N GLY A 289 -16.53 -46.44 55.98
CA GLY A 289 -15.79 -46.15 57.21
C GLY A 289 -14.71 -47.17 57.55
N ILE A 290 -13.66 -46.72 58.25
CA ILE A 290 -12.70 -47.63 58.91
C ILE A 290 -13.28 -47.95 60.28
N TYR A 291 -14.14 -48.96 60.33
CA TYR A 291 -14.71 -49.43 61.58
C TYR A 291 -13.73 -50.37 62.30
N ARG A 292 -13.43 -50.10 63.58
CA ARG A 292 -12.73 -51.05 64.46
C ARG A 292 -13.79 -51.86 65.22
N GLY A 293 -13.91 -53.15 64.91
CA GLY A 293 -14.90 -54.05 65.52
C GLY A 293 -15.39 -55.12 64.55
N TYR A 294 -16.23 -56.05 65.02
CA TYR A 294 -16.88 -57.02 64.15
C TYR A 294 -18.06 -56.34 63.45
N VAL A 295 -17.99 -56.23 62.12
CA VAL A 295 -19.05 -55.58 61.33
C VAL A 295 -20.00 -56.63 60.78
N VAL A 296 -21.28 -56.48 61.10
CA VAL A 296 -22.38 -57.30 60.60
C VAL A 296 -23.49 -56.41 60.06
N GLY A 297 -24.33 -56.95 59.18
CA GLY A 297 -25.46 -56.17 58.67
C GLY A 297 -25.96 -56.69 57.33
N GLY A 298 -26.85 -55.92 56.71
CA GLY A 298 -27.53 -56.25 55.46
C GLY A 298 -28.73 -55.34 55.21
N ASP A 299 -29.46 -55.59 54.12
CA ASP A 299 -30.75 -54.93 53.89
C ASP A 299 -31.76 -55.32 54.98
N SER A 300 -32.63 -54.37 55.36
CA SER A 300 -33.82 -54.69 56.17
C SER A 300 -34.73 -55.61 55.37
N PRO A 301 -35.23 -56.73 55.92
CA PRO A 301 -35.35 -57.10 57.34
C PRO A 301 -34.18 -57.92 57.96
N LEU A 302 -33.13 -58.24 57.20
CA LEU A 302 -32.09 -59.18 57.61
C LEU A 302 -31.08 -58.56 58.60
N ALA A 303 -30.76 -57.27 58.46
CA ALA A 303 -29.97 -56.57 59.48
C ALA A 303 -30.65 -56.61 60.86
N GLU A 304 -31.98 -56.44 60.91
CA GLU A 304 -32.72 -56.55 62.17
C GLU A 304 -32.73 -57.97 62.72
N ALA A 305 -32.86 -58.98 61.86
CA ALA A 305 -32.77 -60.38 62.28
C ALA A 305 -31.39 -60.71 62.87
N LEU A 306 -30.31 -60.27 62.20
CA LEU A 306 -28.94 -60.41 62.69
C LEU A 306 -28.76 -59.71 64.04
N ALA A 307 -29.27 -58.50 64.18
CA ALA A 307 -29.18 -57.73 65.41
C ALA A 307 -29.88 -58.42 66.59
N ILE A 308 -31.10 -58.93 66.38
CA ILE A 308 -31.84 -59.68 67.40
C ILE A 308 -31.06 -60.91 67.87
N VAL A 309 -30.50 -61.66 66.92
CA VAL A 309 -29.73 -62.87 67.22
C VAL A 309 -28.49 -62.50 68.02
N ILE A 310 -27.73 -61.52 67.56
CA ILE A 310 -26.45 -61.13 68.17
C ILE A 310 -26.65 -60.52 69.55
N SER A 311 -27.62 -59.62 69.72
CA SER A 311 -27.97 -59.08 71.03
C SER A 311 -28.35 -60.20 72.00
N ARG A 312 -29.11 -61.20 71.54
CA ARG A 312 -29.47 -62.33 72.40
C ARG A 312 -28.27 -63.20 72.74
N LEU A 313 -27.38 -63.45 71.78
CA LEU A 313 -26.16 -64.22 72.01
C LEU A 313 -25.24 -63.51 73.02
N GLN A 314 -25.14 -62.18 72.98
CA GLN A 314 -24.42 -61.38 73.96
C GLN A 314 -25.05 -61.48 75.36
N GLU A 315 -26.38 -61.32 75.49
CA GLU A 315 -27.08 -61.48 76.78
C GLU A 315 -26.93 -62.88 77.39
N CYS A 316 -26.82 -63.91 76.54
CA CYS A 316 -26.59 -65.28 76.97
C CYS A 316 -25.12 -65.56 77.29
N ASN A 317 -24.23 -64.55 77.24
CA ASN A 317 -22.78 -64.67 77.41
C ASN A 317 -22.12 -65.66 76.43
N LEU A 318 -22.72 -65.86 75.25
CA LEU A 318 -22.15 -66.70 74.20
C LEU A 318 -21.11 -65.94 73.38
N VAL A 319 -21.29 -64.61 73.30
CA VAL A 319 -20.36 -63.65 72.68
C VAL A 319 -20.09 -62.55 73.70
N GLU A 320 -19.01 -62.68 74.47
CA GLU A 320 -18.64 -61.73 75.53
C GLU A 320 -17.64 -60.68 75.01
N ASN A 321 -17.75 -59.44 75.52
CA ASN A 321 -16.82 -58.34 75.27
C ASN A 321 -16.57 -58.04 73.78
N LEU A 322 -17.60 -58.23 72.95
CA LEU A 322 -17.50 -58.01 71.52
C LEU A 322 -18.44 -56.89 71.08
N ASP A 323 -17.84 -55.77 70.71
CA ASP A 323 -18.57 -54.70 70.04
C ASP A 323 -18.85 -55.10 68.59
N VAL A 324 -20.13 -55.24 68.29
CA VAL A 324 -20.60 -55.63 66.96
C VAL A 324 -21.30 -54.45 66.32
N LEU A 325 -20.71 -53.94 65.23
CA LEU A 325 -21.23 -52.79 64.51
C LEU A 325 -22.25 -53.26 63.49
N LEU A 326 -23.48 -52.76 63.61
CA LEU A 326 -24.59 -53.08 62.74
C LEU A 326 -24.71 -52.02 61.64
N VAL A 327 -24.51 -52.46 60.40
CA VAL A 327 -24.67 -51.63 59.20
C VAL A 327 -26.01 -51.89 58.51
N ASP A 328 -26.60 -50.85 57.94
CA ASP A 328 -27.78 -50.96 57.07
C ASP A 328 -27.43 -51.46 55.66
N GLY A 329 -28.44 -51.54 54.78
CA GLY A 329 -28.30 -51.85 53.35
C GLY A 329 -27.52 -50.81 52.53
N GLU A 330 -27.23 -49.65 53.12
CA GLU A 330 -26.34 -48.63 52.56
C GLU A 330 -24.93 -48.66 53.17
N GLY A 331 -24.68 -49.57 54.12
CA GLY A 331 -23.37 -49.82 54.74
C GLY A 331 -22.94 -48.75 55.70
N LYS A 332 -23.89 -47.91 56.09
CA LYS A 332 -23.73 -46.94 57.17
C LYS A 332 -23.96 -47.68 58.47
N CYS A 333 -23.00 -47.54 59.39
CA CYS A 333 -23.20 -48.03 60.75
C CYS A 333 -24.34 -47.25 61.40
N LYS A 334 -25.37 -47.95 61.88
CA LYS A 334 -26.52 -47.33 62.55
C LYS A 334 -26.43 -47.46 64.06
N CYS A 335 -25.91 -48.58 64.52
CA CYS A 335 -25.76 -48.86 65.95
C CYS A 335 -24.64 -49.85 66.20
N MET A 336 -24.19 -49.86 67.45
CA MET A 336 -23.30 -50.85 68.02
C MET A 336 -24.09 -51.73 68.96
N LEU A 337 -23.93 -53.05 68.83
CA LEU A 337 -24.48 -54.05 69.72
C LEU A 337 -23.37 -54.44 70.70
N THR A 338 -23.58 -54.16 71.98
CA THR A 338 -22.61 -54.45 73.05
C THR A 338 -23.36 -54.92 74.28
N ASP A 339 -22.96 -56.07 74.82
CA ASP A 339 -23.58 -56.71 75.99
C ASP A 339 -25.12 -56.84 75.91
N GLY A 340 -25.67 -57.03 74.70
CA GLY A 340 -27.12 -57.14 74.47
C GLY A 340 -27.84 -55.81 74.31
N GLU A 341 -27.16 -54.68 74.52
CA GLU A 341 -27.72 -53.35 74.35
C GLU A 341 -27.44 -52.77 72.96
N ILE A 342 -28.37 -51.93 72.50
CA ILE A 342 -28.28 -51.24 71.20
C ILE A 342 -27.90 -49.79 71.46
N ILE A 343 -26.69 -49.43 71.09
CA ILE A 343 -26.17 -48.07 71.23
C ILE A 343 -26.18 -47.41 69.86
N LYS A 344 -26.86 -46.26 69.72
CA LYS A 344 -26.88 -45.50 68.47
C LYS A 344 -25.45 -45.09 68.11
N TYR A 345 -25.04 -45.38 66.89
CA TYR A 345 -23.71 -45.02 66.41
C TYR A 345 -23.73 -43.57 65.94
N SER A 346 -22.88 -42.71 66.51
CA SER A 346 -22.67 -41.35 66.01
C SER A 346 -21.33 -41.30 65.27
N GLU A 347 -21.37 -40.99 63.98
CA GLU A 347 -20.17 -40.62 63.23
C GLU A 347 -19.75 -39.22 63.71
N GLU A 348 -18.71 -39.13 64.54
CA GLU A 348 -17.94 -37.88 64.70
C GLU A 348 -16.97 -37.69 63.53
#